data_AF-A0A7X0VK51-F1
#
_entry.id   AF-A0A7X0VK51-F1
#
_cell.length_a   1.000
_cell.length_b   1.000
_cell.length_c   1.000
_cell.angle_alpha   90.00
_cell.angle_beta   90.00
_cell.angle_gamma   90.00
#
_symmetry.space_group_name_H-M   'P 1'
#
loop_
_entity.id
_entity.type
_entity.pdbx_description
1 polymer ?
#
loop_
_entity_poly.entity_id
_entity_poly.type
_entity_poly.pdbx_seq_one_letter_code
_entity_poly.pdbx_strand_id
1 'polypeptide(L)' 'YYLNTYSTFEELKKDIEAYIHFYNNERLQAKLNGLSLMEYRTKAA' A
#
# COMPACT_ATOMS: atom_id res chain seq x y z
N TYR A 1 13.67 13.50 0.69
CA TYR A 1 13.37 12.15 1.18
C TYR A 1 12.35 12.29 2.31
N TYR A 2 11.21 11.59 2.24
CA TYR A 2 10.23 11.54 3.34
C TYR A 2 10.83 10.68 4.46
N LEU A 3 11.72 11.25 5.27
CA LEU A 3 12.08 10.65 6.53
C LEU A 3 11.06 11.12 7.57
N ASN A 4 10.04 10.29 7.80
CA ASN A 4 9.25 10.40 9.00
C ASN A 4 10.12 10.00 10.20
N THR A 5 10.09 10.81 11.24
CA THR A 5 10.64 10.45 12.55
C THR A 5 9.51 9.97 13.43
N TYR A 6 9.66 8.78 14.00
CA TYR A 6 8.66 8.15 14.85
C TYR A 6 9.05 8.32 16.32
N SER A 7 8.09 8.71 17.15
CA SER A 7 8.30 8.86 18.59
C SER A 7 8.02 7.57 19.34
N THR A 8 7.18 6.70 18.76
CA THR A 8 6.83 5.40 19.34
C THR A 8 6.86 4.29 18.28
N PHE A 9 6.94 3.04 18.77
CA PHE A 9 6.84 1.87 17.90
C PHE A 9 5.45 1.76 17.26
N GLU A 10 4.41 2.14 17.99
CA GLU A 10 3.03 2.12 17.53
C GLU A 10 2.80 3.04 16.33
N GLU A 11 3.41 4.23 16.34
CA GLU A 11 3.36 5.16 15.19
C GLU A 11 4.04 4.55 13.96
N LEU A 12 5.24 3.99 14.12
CA LEU A 12 5.95 3.30 13.05
C LEU A 12 5.13 2.14 12.49
N LYS A 13 4.58 1.30 13.37
CA LYS A 13 3.77 0.14 12.98
C LYS A 13 2.55 0.58 12.17
N LYS A 14 1.85 1.61 12.63
CA LYS A 14 0.66 2.14 11.96
C LYS A 14 0.98 2.64 10.55
N ASP A 15 2.08 3.37 10.38
CA ASP A 15 2.52 3.86 9.07
C ASP A 15 2.89 2.70 8.13
N ILE A 16 3.57 1.67 8.63
CA ILE A 16 3.90 0.48 7.85
C ILE A 16 2.62 -0.25 7.42
N GLU A 17 1.67 -0.46 8.32
CA GLU A 17 0.39 -1.11 8.01
C GLU A 17 -0.41 -0.31 6.97
N ALA A 18 -0.45 1.02 7.11
CA ALA A 18 -1.09 1.90 6.14
C ALA A 18 -0.41 1.83 4.76
N TYR A 19 0.93 1.80 4.72
CA TYR A 19 1.67 1.66 3.48
C TYR A 19 1.41 0.32 2.78
N ILE A 20 1.36 -0.78 3.54
CA ILE A 20 1.01 -2.11 3.00
C ILE A 20 -0.40 -2.10 2.43
N HIS A 21 -1.37 -1.50 3.13
CA HIS A 21 -2.74 -1.38 2.65
C HIS A 21 -2.81 -0.62 1.33
N PHE A 22 -2.20 0.57 1.29
CA PHE A 22 -2.10 1.39 0.10
C PHE A 22 -1.50 0.62 -1.08
N TYR A 23 -0.37 -0.07 -0.85
CA TYR A 23 0.32 -0.80 -1.91
C TYR A 23 -0.52 -1.92 -2.52
N ASN A 24 -1.30 -2.62 -1.70
CA ASN A 24 -2.08 -3.77 -2.16
C ASN A 24 -3.43 -3.37 -2.76
N ASN A 25 -4.09 -2.36 -2.21
CA ASN A 25 -5.48 -2.03 -2.55
C ASN A 25 -5.65 -0.78 -3.40
N GLU A 26 -4.75 0.19 -3.29
CA GLU A 26 -4.96 1.53 -3.85
C GLU A 26 -3.91 1.90 -4.90
N ARG A 27 -2.70 1.35 -4.79
CA ARG A 27 -1.60 1.67 -5.70
C ARG A 27 -1.91 1.16 -7.10
N LEU A 28 -2.20 2.10 -7.99
CA LEU A 28 -2.39 1.85 -9.42
C LEU A 28 -1.07 1.36 -10.04
N GLN A 29 -1.11 0.23 -10.73
CA GLN A 29 0.06 -0.35 -11.39
C GLN A 29 -0.13 -0.31 -12.90
N ALA A 30 0.76 0.37 -13.63
CA ALA A 30 0.69 0.45 -15.09
C ALA A 30 0.68 -0.94 -15.76
N LYS A 31 1.48 -1.89 -15.22
CA LYS A 31 1.50 -3.29 -15.67
C LYS A 31 0.18 -4.04 -15.46
N LEU A 32 -0.70 -3.54 -14.58
CA LEU A 32 -2.02 -4.10 -14.30
C LEU A 32 -3.13 -3.26 -14.95
N ASN A 33 -2.81 -2.52 -16.02
CA ASN A 33 -3.74 -1.60 -16.69
C ASN A 33 -4.35 -0.56 -15.73
N GLY A 34 -3.55 -0.09 -14.77
CA GLY A 34 -3.99 0.89 -13.77
C GLY A 34 -4.76 0.30 -12.61
N LEU A 35 -4.94 -1.02 -12.52
CA LEU A 35 -5.58 -1.66 -11.36
C LEU A 35 -4.60 -1.78 -10.19
N SER A 36 -5.15 -1.82 -8.98
CA SER A 36 -4.41 -2.31 -7.81
C SER A 36 -4.21 -3.83 -7.89
N LEU A 37 -3.31 -4.35 -7.05
CA LEU A 37 -3.01 -5.79 -7.03
C LEU A 37 -4.25 -6.60 -6.63
N MET A 38 -5.03 -6.12 -5.67
CA MET A 38 -6.25 -6.78 -5.23
C MET A 38 -7.36 -6.71 -6.28
N GLU A 39 -7.57 -5.57 -6.92
CA GLU A 39 -8.55 -5.44 -8.01
C GLU A 39 -8.21 -6.38 -9.19
N TYR A 40 -6.94 -6.47 -9.55
CA TYR A 40 -6.49 -7.39 -10.59
C TYR A 40 -6.78 -8.85 -10.23
N ARG A 41 -6.52 -9.26 -8.98
CA ARG A 41 -6.84 -10.62 -8.49
C ARG A 41 -8.32 -10.91 -8.53
N THR A 42 -9.17 -9.97 -8.09
CA THR A 42 -10.63 -10.13 -8.12
C THR A 42 -11.16 -10.25 -9.54
N LYS A 43 -10.58 -9.53 -10.51
CA LYS A 43 -10.99 -9.60 -11.91
C LYS A 43 -10.50 -10.85 -12.65
N ALA A 44 -9.46 -11.51 -12.13
CA ALA A 44 -8.90 -12.74 -12.69
C ALA A 44 -9.54 -14.03 -12.13
N ALA A 45 -10.40 -13.91 -11.11
CA ALA A 45 -11.19 -15.01 -10.55
C ALA A 45 -12.47 -15.24 -11.37
#